data_AF-A0A7Y2D0R0-F1
#
_entry.id   AF-A0A7Y2D0R0-F1
#
_cell.length_a   1.000
_cell.length_b   1.000
_cell.length_c   1.000
_cell.angle_alpha   90.00
_cell.angle_beta   90.00
_cell.angle_gamma   90.00
#
_symmetry.space_group_name_H-M   'P 1'
#
loop_
_entity.id
_entity.type
_entity.pdbx_description
1 polymer ?
#
loop_
_entity_poly.entity_id
_entity_poly.type
_entity_poly.pdbx_seq_one_letter_code
_entity_poly.pdbx_strand_id
1 'polypeptide(L)'
;MRLIDLIFVYLSIGSAYAAFYYFRLDTPNGRKNGGLISSVGAALIWPYFLTSAVTQTFRTSDFLNVFGTNYRSDSNLTKNRGLIKARKRLEDEFGKHAGGARIFEFRDTLDRYIGLTHAENGFDADAQLEILEVAGSDSEIQRRCLLRRNLEKLTTHRNRARSEFIAMLPDKVQRNGEQEIIGGLALDFVNILEDGVAAETLFELYPYPQQQSGTGKVPDRETQTWEPRNLENQKPQTSKAA
;
A
#
# COMPACT_ATOMS: atom_id res chain seq x y z
N MET A 1 -22.82 26.22 -30.20
CA MET A 1 -23.61 25.60 -29.12
C MET A 1 -24.47 26.68 -28.50
N ARG A 2 -25.80 26.48 -28.36
CA ARG A 2 -26.66 27.54 -27.83
C ARG A 2 -26.57 27.54 -26.31
N LEU A 3 -26.72 28.71 -25.70
CA LEU A 3 -26.63 28.89 -24.23
C LEU A 3 -27.64 27.98 -23.50
N ILE A 4 -28.77 27.68 -24.15
CA ILE A 4 -29.80 26.76 -23.69
C ILE A 4 -29.29 25.31 -23.58
N ASP A 5 -28.46 24.84 -24.53
CA ASP A 5 -27.91 23.48 -24.49
C ASP A 5 -26.99 23.30 -23.27
N LEU A 6 -26.25 24.36 -22.93
CA LEU A 6 -25.35 24.40 -21.78
C LEU A 6 -26.13 24.33 -20.46
N ILE A 7 -27.30 24.99 -20.40
CA ILE A 7 -28.22 24.91 -19.26
C ILE A 7 -28.78 23.49 -19.11
N PHE A 8 -29.20 22.84 -20.21
CA PHE A 8 -29.70 21.46 -20.14
C PHE A 8 -28.64 20.46 -19.67
N VAL A 9 -27.41 20.58 -20.19
CA VAL A 9 -26.28 19.74 -19.73
C VAL A 9 -26.01 19.99 -18.25
N TYR A 10 -25.96 21.25 -17.82
CA TYR A 10 -25.76 21.61 -16.41
C TYR A 10 -26.85 21.04 -15.50
N LEU A 11 -28.11 21.17 -15.89
CA LEU A 11 -29.26 20.73 -15.10
C LEU A 11 -29.36 19.21 -15.05
N SER A 12 -28.98 18.52 -16.13
CA SER A 12 -28.96 17.05 -16.17
C SER A 12 -27.94 16.45 -15.17
N ILE A 13 -26.74 17.02 -15.09
CA ILE A 13 -25.69 16.57 -14.16
C ILE A 13 -26.06 16.93 -12.71
N GLY A 14 -26.58 18.14 -12.48
CA GLY A 14 -27.03 18.57 -11.16
C GLY A 14 -28.21 17.76 -10.60
N SER A 15 -29.09 17.24 -11.47
CA SER A 15 -30.27 16.47 -11.07
C SER A 15 -29.92 15.15 -10.37
N ALA A 16 -28.90 14.44 -10.85
CA ALA A 16 -28.43 13.19 -10.24
C ALA A 16 -27.84 13.43 -8.84
N TYR A 17 -27.12 14.54 -8.67
CA TYR A 17 -26.56 14.94 -7.39
C TYR A 17 -27.64 15.37 -6.39
N ALA A 18 -28.65 16.11 -6.85
CA ALA A 18 -29.80 16.49 -6.04
C ALA A 18 -30.58 15.26 -5.53
N ALA A 19 -30.79 14.26 -6.38
CA ALA A 19 -31.43 13.00 -6.01
C ALA A 19 -30.61 12.23 -4.97
N PHE A 20 -29.29 12.10 -5.16
CA PHE A 20 -28.41 11.46 -4.19
C PHE A 20 -28.47 12.12 -2.81
N TYR A 21 -28.45 13.46 -2.77
CA TYR A 21 -28.50 14.20 -1.50
C TYR A 21 -29.87 14.10 -0.83
N TYR A 22 -30.95 14.11 -1.61
CA TYR A 22 -32.31 13.89 -1.10
C TYR A 22 -32.44 12.54 -0.39
N PHE A 23 -31.98 11.44 -1.01
CA PHE A 23 -32.00 10.12 -0.38
C PHE A 23 -31.10 10.01 0.85
N ARG A 24 -30.01 10.79 0.91
CA ARG A 24 -29.11 10.81 2.08
C ARG A 24 -29.70 11.57 3.27
N LEU A 25 -30.52 12.58 3.01
CA LEU A 25 -31.22 13.36 4.04
C LEU A 25 -32.51 12.70 4.54
N ASP A 26 -33.12 11.81 3.74
CA ASP A 26 -34.35 11.11 4.08
C ASP A 26 -34.09 9.91 5.03
N THR A 27 -33.45 10.20 6.17
CA THR A 27 -33.32 9.25 7.28
C THR A 27 -34.58 9.32 8.17
N PRO A 28 -35.06 8.18 8.71
CA PRO A 28 -36.41 8.07 9.28
C PRO A 28 -36.70 8.95 10.52
N ASN A 29 -35.69 9.54 11.16
CA ASN A 29 -35.85 10.36 12.37
C ASN A 29 -35.78 11.89 12.13
N GLY A 30 -35.63 12.35 10.88
CA GLY A 30 -35.32 13.75 10.56
C GLY A 30 -36.43 14.54 9.86
N ARG A 31 -37.71 14.25 10.10
CA ARG A 31 -38.82 14.91 9.39
C ARG A 31 -39.09 16.33 9.94
N LYS A 32 -38.42 17.33 9.38
CA LYS A 32 -38.87 18.74 9.37
C LYS A 32 -38.89 19.22 7.93
N ASN A 33 -39.94 19.95 7.55
CA ASN A 33 -40.37 20.34 6.19
C ASN A 33 -39.39 21.17 5.33
N GLY A 34 -38.07 21.08 5.55
CA GLY A 34 -37.02 21.81 4.81
C GLY A 34 -36.30 21.02 3.71
N GLY A 35 -36.61 19.73 3.52
CA GLY A 35 -35.85 18.84 2.61
C GLY A 35 -35.82 19.30 1.15
N LEU A 36 -36.92 19.85 0.63
CA LEU A 36 -37.02 20.32 -0.76
C LEU A 36 -36.21 21.58 -1.04
N ILE A 37 -36.20 22.55 -0.11
CA ILE A 37 -35.43 23.79 -0.26
C ILE A 37 -33.93 23.49 -0.12
N SER A 38 -33.58 22.56 0.79
CA SER A 38 -32.20 22.10 0.95
C SER A 38 -31.68 21.36 -0.29
N SER A 39 -32.51 20.53 -0.94
CA SER A 39 -32.10 19.83 -2.18
C SER A 39 -31.91 20.78 -3.36
N VAL A 40 -32.72 21.84 -3.48
CA VAL A 40 -32.54 22.86 -4.52
C VAL A 40 -31.29 23.71 -4.26
N GLY A 41 -31.03 24.06 -3.00
CA GLY A 41 -29.80 24.74 -2.59
C GLY A 41 -28.54 23.92 -2.89
N ALA A 42 -28.57 22.61 -2.62
CA ALA A 42 -27.48 21.69 -2.96
C ALA A 42 -27.24 21.59 -4.48
N ALA A 43 -28.31 21.63 -5.28
CA ALA A 43 -28.25 21.62 -6.74
C ALA A 43 -27.69 22.92 -7.35
N LEU A 44 -27.66 24.04 -6.62
CA LEU A 44 -27.05 25.29 -7.09
C LEU A 44 -25.58 25.41 -6.69
N ILE A 45 -25.19 24.82 -5.56
CA ILE A 45 -23.83 24.93 -5.00
C ILE A 45 -22.94 23.75 -5.41
N TRP A 46 -23.46 22.79 -6.19
CA TRP A 46 -22.71 21.60 -6.62
C TRP A 46 -21.37 21.89 -7.32
N PRO A 47 -21.14 22.97 -8.11
CA PRO A 47 -19.83 23.20 -8.73
C PRO A 47 -18.78 23.59 -7.69
N TYR A 48 -19.18 24.26 -6.61
CA TYR A 48 -18.31 24.55 -5.49
C TYR A 48 -17.98 23.28 -4.70
N PHE A 49 -18.97 22.40 -4.50
CA PHE A 49 -18.72 21.07 -3.91
C PHE A 49 -17.94 20.14 -4.83
N LEU A 50 -18.09 20.27 -6.15
CA LEU A 50 -17.31 19.50 -7.12
C LEU A 50 -15.87 19.97 -7.11
N THR A 51 -15.62 21.28 -7.07
CA THR A 51 -14.24 21.79 -6.97
C THR A 51 -13.62 21.51 -5.61
N SER A 52 -14.39 21.55 -4.51
CA SER A 52 -13.89 21.12 -3.20
C SER A 52 -13.66 19.61 -3.15
N ALA A 53 -14.58 18.79 -3.65
CA ALA A 53 -14.43 17.33 -3.73
C ALA A 53 -13.30 16.94 -4.67
N VAL A 54 -13.12 17.64 -5.79
CA VAL A 54 -12.03 17.40 -6.74
C VAL A 54 -10.69 17.78 -6.12
N THR A 55 -10.58 18.95 -5.49
CA THR A 55 -9.36 19.35 -4.77
C THR A 55 -9.09 18.47 -3.55
N GLN A 56 -10.14 17.97 -2.90
CA GLN A 56 -10.05 16.99 -1.82
C GLN A 56 -9.64 15.63 -2.39
N THR A 57 -10.13 15.18 -3.55
CA THR A 57 -9.68 13.94 -4.22
C THR A 57 -8.28 14.03 -4.77
N PHE A 58 -7.83 15.21 -5.19
CA PHE A 58 -6.44 15.42 -5.59
C PHE A 58 -5.50 15.50 -4.38
N ARG A 59 -5.96 16.03 -3.23
CA ARG A 59 -5.27 15.88 -1.94
C ARG A 59 -5.33 14.45 -1.41
N THR A 60 -6.42 13.73 -1.63
CA THR A 60 -6.56 12.29 -1.38
C THR A 60 -6.19 11.48 -2.62
N SER A 61 -5.23 11.92 -3.42
CA SER A 61 -4.36 10.92 -4.07
C SER A 61 -3.51 10.19 -3.01
N ASP A 62 -3.51 10.72 -1.78
CA ASP A 62 -3.34 10.01 -0.51
C ASP A 62 -4.56 9.14 -0.08
N PHE A 63 -5.57 8.85 -0.91
CA PHE A 63 -6.65 7.91 -0.52
C PHE A 63 -6.14 6.47 -0.45
N LEU A 64 -5.04 6.16 -1.15
CA LEU A 64 -4.23 4.97 -0.86
C LEU A 64 -3.53 5.05 0.52
N ASN A 65 -3.36 6.25 1.09
CA ASN A 65 -2.91 6.48 2.46
C ASN A 65 -4.06 6.60 3.48
N VAL A 66 -5.34 6.71 3.07
CA VAL A 66 -6.49 6.77 4.01
C VAL A 66 -6.81 5.38 4.61
N PHE A 67 -6.43 4.29 3.93
CA PHE A 67 -6.31 2.98 4.60
C PHE A 67 -5.12 2.90 5.58
N GLY A 68 -4.28 3.94 5.67
CA GLY A 68 -3.03 3.93 6.41
C GLY A 68 -2.91 4.92 7.57
N THR A 69 -3.90 5.79 7.84
CA THR A 69 -3.73 6.85 8.85
C THR A 69 -4.72 6.78 9.99
N ASN A 70 -4.56 5.78 10.86
CA ASN A 70 -4.76 5.90 12.31
C ASN A 70 -3.88 4.90 13.10
N TYR A 71 -2.75 4.46 12.52
CA TYR A 71 -1.82 3.53 13.17
C TYR A 71 -0.94 4.21 14.23
N ARG A 72 -1.46 4.39 15.45
CA ARG A 72 -0.72 4.94 16.60
C ARG A 72 -0.01 3.82 17.40
N SER A 73 0.81 3.02 16.72
CA SER A 73 1.73 2.07 17.36
C SER A 73 3.07 2.06 16.60
N ASP A 74 4.13 2.56 17.24
CA ASP A 74 5.45 2.80 16.63
C ASP A 74 6.11 1.53 16.05
N SER A 75 5.75 0.34 16.54
CA SER A 75 6.24 -0.95 16.02
C SER A 75 5.54 -1.37 14.72
N ASN A 76 4.26 -1.04 14.55
CA ASN A 76 3.52 -1.29 13.31
C ASN A 76 3.94 -0.29 12.21
N LEU A 77 4.34 0.92 12.61
CA LEU A 77 4.79 1.95 11.69
C LEU A 77 6.09 1.58 10.95
N THR A 78 7.02 0.88 11.62
CA THR A 78 8.26 0.40 11.01
C THR A 78 8.02 -0.81 10.09
N LYS A 79 7.19 -1.77 10.51
CA LYS A 79 6.73 -2.88 9.65
C LYS A 79 6.03 -2.36 8.39
N ASN A 80 5.11 -1.41 8.54
CA ASN A 80 4.40 -0.80 7.41
C ASN A 80 5.34 -0.05 6.46
N ARG A 81 6.33 0.68 6.99
CA ARG A 81 7.36 1.33 6.14
C ARG A 81 8.21 0.30 5.39
N GLY A 82 8.54 -0.83 6.02
CA GLY A 82 9.24 -1.94 5.37
C GLY A 82 8.42 -2.53 4.23
N LEU A 83 7.14 -2.80 4.49
CA LEU A 83 6.20 -3.34 3.51
C LEU A 83 5.98 -2.38 2.32
N ILE A 84 5.78 -1.09 2.56
CA ILE A 84 5.61 -0.09 1.50
C ILE A 84 6.87 -0.01 0.62
N LYS A 85 8.07 -0.05 1.24
CA LYS A 85 9.32 -0.05 0.49
C LYS A 85 9.50 -1.33 -0.33
N ALA A 86 9.22 -2.49 0.25
CA ALA A 86 9.32 -3.78 -0.44
C ALA A 86 8.34 -3.87 -1.61
N ARG A 87 7.08 -3.49 -1.37
CA ARG A 87 6.04 -3.35 -2.40
C ARG A 87 6.50 -2.45 -3.54
N LYS A 88 6.97 -1.24 -3.23
CA LYS A 88 7.40 -0.28 -4.26
C LYS A 88 8.55 -0.83 -5.10
N ARG A 89 9.54 -1.47 -4.48
CA ARG A 89 10.65 -2.11 -5.21
C ARG A 89 10.17 -3.23 -6.12
N LEU A 90 9.25 -4.05 -5.62
CA LEU A 90 8.66 -5.15 -6.39
C LEU A 90 7.85 -4.61 -7.58
N GLU A 91 7.04 -3.57 -7.39
CA GLU A 91 6.31 -2.90 -8.46
C GLU A 91 7.22 -2.24 -9.49
N ASP A 92 8.28 -1.55 -9.03
CA ASP A 92 9.23 -0.86 -9.91
C ASP A 92 9.98 -1.87 -10.79
N GLU A 93 10.43 -3.00 -10.23
CA GLU A 93 11.07 -4.05 -11.03
C GLU A 93 10.05 -4.76 -11.93
N PHE A 94 8.90 -5.18 -11.40
CA PHE A 94 7.85 -5.82 -12.21
C PHE A 94 7.43 -4.94 -13.39
N GLY A 95 7.29 -3.62 -13.17
CA GLY A 95 6.90 -2.64 -14.18
C GLY A 95 7.91 -2.42 -15.29
N LYS A 96 9.21 -2.69 -15.07
CA LYS A 96 10.22 -2.63 -16.13
C LYS A 96 10.03 -3.75 -17.15
N HIS A 97 9.49 -4.89 -16.71
CA HIS A 97 9.36 -6.10 -17.52
C HIS A 97 7.93 -6.37 -17.99
N ALA A 98 6.94 -5.86 -17.25
CA ALA A 98 5.53 -6.03 -17.56
C ALA A 98 4.98 -4.85 -18.37
N GLY A 99 4.14 -5.14 -19.37
CA GLY A 99 3.40 -4.10 -20.08
C GLY A 99 2.44 -3.33 -19.16
N GLY A 100 2.10 -2.10 -19.53
CA GLY A 100 1.30 -1.18 -18.71
C GLY A 100 -0.07 -1.69 -18.24
N ALA A 101 -0.70 -2.65 -18.92
CA ALA A 101 -1.94 -3.27 -18.43
C ALA A 101 -1.69 -4.25 -17.27
N ARG A 102 -0.59 -5.01 -17.34
CA ARG A 102 -0.23 -6.04 -16.34
C ARG A 102 0.20 -5.44 -15.00
N ILE A 103 0.79 -4.23 -14.99
CA ILE A 103 1.15 -3.57 -13.73
C ILE A 103 -0.10 -3.18 -12.90
N PHE A 104 -1.21 -2.82 -13.54
CA PHE A 104 -2.45 -2.53 -12.80
C PHE A 104 -3.04 -3.79 -12.17
N GLU A 105 -3.08 -4.89 -12.91
CA GLU A 105 -3.52 -6.19 -12.40
C GLU A 105 -2.62 -6.69 -11.26
N PHE A 106 -1.31 -6.48 -11.40
CA PHE A 106 -0.32 -6.81 -10.37
C PHE A 106 -0.54 -6.00 -9.09
N ARG A 107 -0.78 -4.69 -9.22
CA ARG A 107 -1.08 -3.82 -8.08
C ARG A 107 -2.36 -4.23 -7.36
N ASP A 108 -3.44 -4.48 -8.09
CA ASP A 108 -4.71 -4.94 -7.51
C ASP A 108 -4.53 -6.28 -6.77
N THR A 109 -3.75 -7.19 -7.34
CA THR A 109 -3.47 -8.49 -6.73
C THR A 109 -2.63 -8.35 -5.47
N LEU A 110 -1.60 -7.50 -5.49
CA LEU A 110 -0.78 -7.18 -4.31
C LEU A 110 -1.60 -6.52 -3.21
N ASP A 111 -2.41 -5.51 -3.53
CA ASP A 111 -3.25 -4.81 -2.57
C ASP A 111 -4.24 -5.77 -1.89
N ARG A 112 -4.87 -6.62 -2.70
CA ARG A 112 -5.78 -7.66 -2.20
C ARG A 112 -5.05 -8.64 -1.29
N TYR A 113 -3.87 -9.11 -1.68
CA TYR A 113 -3.10 -10.06 -0.89
C TYR A 113 -2.62 -9.46 0.45
N ILE A 114 -2.10 -8.24 0.43
CA ILE A 114 -1.69 -7.48 1.63
C ILE A 114 -2.88 -7.28 2.57
N GLY A 115 -3.99 -6.77 2.03
CA GLY A 115 -5.19 -6.47 2.81
C GLY A 115 -5.78 -7.73 3.46
N LEU A 116 -5.85 -8.83 2.74
CA LEU A 116 -6.36 -10.10 3.28
C LEU A 116 -5.42 -10.71 4.33
N THR A 117 -4.11 -10.59 4.14
CA THR A 117 -3.12 -11.07 5.12
C THR A 117 -3.20 -10.26 6.41
N HIS A 118 -3.32 -8.94 6.32
CA HIS A 118 -3.51 -8.08 7.50
C HIS A 118 -4.86 -8.31 8.19
N ALA A 119 -5.94 -8.51 7.42
CA ALA A 119 -7.26 -8.78 7.96
C ALA A 119 -7.30 -10.11 8.75
N GLU A 120 -6.65 -11.16 8.24
CA GLU A 120 -6.55 -12.44 8.93
C GLU A 120 -5.67 -12.38 10.19
N ASN A 121 -4.55 -11.66 10.12
CA ASN A 121 -3.63 -11.47 11.26
C ASN A 121 -4.15 -10.46 12.30
N GLY A 122 -5.32 -9.85 12.08
CA GLY A 122 -5.90 -8.87 12.99
C GLY A 122 -5.09 -7.57 13.09
N PHE A 123 -4.36 -7.19 12.04
CA PHE A 123 -3.62 -5.92 12.00
C PHE A 123 -4.53 -4.70 11.80
N ASP A 124 -5.69 -4.88 11.16
CA ASP A 124 -6.57 -3.78 10.75
C ASP A 124 -7.72 -3.53 11.74
N ALA A 125 -7.34 -3.30 13.00
CA ALA A 125 -8.27 -3.15 14.12
C ALA A 125 -9.15 -1.91 14.03
N ASP A 126 -8.57 -0.79 13.59
CA ASP A 126 -9.13 0.53 13.88
C ASP A 126 -10.23 0.94 12.90
N ALA A 127 -10.15 0.50 11.63
CA ALA A 127 -11.18 0.78 10.63
C ALA A 127 -12.51 0.04 10.90
N GLN A 128 -12.47 -1.10 11.60
CA GLN A 128 -13.68 -1.83 12.01
C GLN A 128 -14.29 -1.28 13.31
N LEU A 129 -13.51 -0.55 14.11
CA LEU A 129 -13.99 0.02 15.37
C LEU A 129 -15.07 1.08 15.12
N GLU A 130 -14.96 1.93 14.09
CA GLU A 130 -15.97 2.98 13.83
C GLU A 130 -17.39 2.43 13.56
N ILE A 131 -17.50 1.25 12.94
CA ILE A 131 -18.80 0.60 12.68
C ILE A 131 -19.33 -0.11 13.94
N LEU A 132 -18.42 -0.61 14.79
CA LEU A 132 -18.76 -1.33 16.04
C LEU A 132 -19.00 -0.38 17.22
N GLU A 133 -18.44 0.82 17.21
CA GLU A 133 -18.59 1.84 18.27
C GLU A 133 -20.04 2.33 18.38
N VAL A 134 -20.81 2.26 17.29
CA VAL A 134 -22.25 2.58 17.27
C VAL A 134 -23.09 1.56 18.05
N ALA A 135 -22.59 0.34 18.28
CA ALA A 135 -23.34 -0.74 18.90
C ALA A 135 -23.32 -0.76 20.45
N GLY A 136 -22.55 0.13 21.09
CA GLY A 136 -22.58 0.33 22.56
C GLY A 136 -22.09 -0.86 23.41
N SER A 137 -21.40 -1.83 22.81
CA SER A 137 -20.89 -3.05 23.44
C SER A 137 -19.37 -3.16 23.33
N ASP A 138 -18.76 -4.08 24.09
CA ASP A 138 -17.32 -4.38 24.05
C ASP A 138 -16.86 -4.71 22.61
N SER A 139 -16.27 -3.71 21.96
CA SER A 139 -15.90 -3.72 20.54
C SER A 139 -14.81 -4.73 20.24
N GLU A 140 -13.99 -5.09 21.25
CA GLU A 140 -12.94 -6.09 21.12
C GLU A 140 -13.53 -7.51 20.99
N ILE A 141 -14.53 -7.83 21.81
CA ILE A 141 -15.21 -9.13 21.76
C ILE A 141 -15.94 -9.29 20.44
N GLN A 142 -16.67 -8.27 20.00
CA GLN A 142 -17.38 -8.30 18.73
C GLN A 142 -16.44 -8.49 17.55
N ARG A 143 -15.30 -7.79 17.56
CA ARG A 143 -14.24 -7.95 16.57
C ARG A 143 -13.71 -9.37 16.52
N ARG A 144 -13.35 -9.95 17.67
CA ARG A 144 -12.85 -11.34 17.74
C ARG A 144 -13.91 -12.34 17.23
N CYS A 145 -15.18 -12.12 17.56
CA CYS A 145 -16.28 -12.95 17.08
C CYS A 145 -16.48 -12.83 15.56
N LEU A 146 -16.42 -11.63 15.00
CA LEU A 146 -16.50 -11.40 13.55
C LEU A 146 -15.31 -12.01 12.82
N LEU A 147 -14.10 -11.84 13.35
CA LEU A 147 -12.90 -12.44 12.77
C LEU A 147 -13.01 -13.97 12.80
N ARG A 148 -13.40 -14.55 13.94
CA ARG A 148 -13.62 -16.00 14.06
C ARG A 148 -14.67 -16.53 13.09
N ARG A 149 -15.79 -15.81 12.91
CA ARG A 149 -16.86 -16.19 11.98
C ARG A 149 -16.40 -16.13 10.52
N ASN A 150 -15.56 -15.15 10.18
CA ASN A 150 -15.11 -14.92 8.81
C ASN A 150 -13.74 -15.53 8.50
N LEU A 151 -13.09 -16.19 9.46
CA LEU A 151 -11.71 -16.68 9.32
C LEU A 151 -11.57 -17.60 8.11
N GLU A 152 -12.43 -18.62 7.98
CA GLU A 152 -12.39 -19.56 6.86
C GLU A 152 -12.51 -18.86 5.50
N LYS A 153 -13.39 -17.86 5.41
CA LYS A 153 -13.58 -17.06 4.19
C LYS A 153 -12.36 -16.19 3.91
N LEU A 154 -11.80 -15.54 4.93
CA LEU A 154 -10.57 -14.74 4.81
C LEU A 154 -9.39 -15.60 4.37
N THR A 155 -9.17 -16.76 4.99
CA THR A 155 -8.12 -17.72 4.62
C THR A 155 -8.30 -18.17 3.17
N THR A 156 -9.52 -18.49 2.75
CA THR A 156 -9.81 -18.90 1.37
C THR A 156 -9.47 -17.79 0.36
N HIS A 157 -9.91 -16.56 0.62
CA HIS A 157 -9.59 -15.42 -0.24
C HIS A 157 -8.10 -15.10 -0.23
N ARG A 158 -7.42 -15.17 0.93
CA ARG A 158 -5.98 -14.96 1.04
C ARG A 158 -5.22 -15.97 0.21
N ASN A 159 -5.56 -17.27 0.34
CA ASN A 159 -4.93 -18.33 -0.42
C ASN A 159 -5.12 -18.13 -1.93
N ARG A 160 -6.31 -17.70 -2.36
CA ARG A 160 -6.55 -17.35 -3.77
C ARG A 160 -5.68 -16.16 -4.23
N ALA A 161 -5.65 -15.07 -3.46
CA ALA A 161 -4.84 -13.90 -3.79
C ALA A 161 -3.33 -14.21 -3.81
N ARG A 162 -2.88 -15.09 -2.90
CA ARG A 162 -1.51 -15.63 -2.88
C ARG A 162 -1.20 -16.39 -4.16
N SER A 163 -2.07 -17.31 -4.59
CA SER A 163 -1.88 -18.06 -5.84
C SER A 163 -1.89 -17.15 -7.06
N GLU A 164 -2.79 -16.16 -7.10
CA GLU A 164 -2.83 -15.14 -8.16
C GLU A 164 -1.53 -14.33 -8.20
N PHE A 165 -1.02 -13.89 -7.05
CA PHE A 165 0.26 -13.18 -6.94
C PHE A 165 1.43 -14.00 -7.46
N ILE A 166 1.56 -15.25 -7.00
CA ILE A 166 2.65 -16.15 -7.44
C ILE A 166 2.57 -16.42 -8.94
N ALA A 167 1.36 -16.62 -9.48
CA ALA A 167 1.15 -16.86 -10.90
C ALA A 167 1.47 -15.65 -11.79
N MET A 168 1.46 -14.42 -11.24
CA MET A 168 1.85 -13.22 -11.97
C MET A 168 3.35 -13.06 -12.10
N LEU A 169 4.14 -13.70 -11.23
CA LEU A 169 5.60 -13.61 -11.31
C LEU A 169 6.11 -14.27 -12.61
N PRO A 170 7.14 -13.69 -13.24
CA PRO A 170 7.65 -14.20 -14.50
C PRO A 170 8.15 -15.64 -14.37
N ASP A 171 7.72 -16.48 -15.30
CA ASP A 171 7.98 -17.92 -15.30
C ASP A 171 9.48 -18.22 -15.44
N LYS A 172 9.96 -19.29 -14.80
CA LYS A 172 11.39 -19.63 -14.62
C LYS A 172 12.16 -19.91 -15.93
N VAL A 173 11.46 -19.89 -17.06
CA VAL A 173 11.91 -20.53 -18.30
C VAL A 173 13.08 -19.80 -18.96
N GLN A 174 13.40 -18.56 -18.55
CA GLN A 174 14.56 -17.82 -19.04
C GLN A 174 15.34 -17.21 -17.88
N ARG A 175 16.36 -17.92 -17.40
CA ARG A 175 17.36 -17.44 -16.42
C ARG A 175 18.15 -16.24 -16.98
N ASN A 176 17.49 -15.09 -17.05
CA ASN A 176 18.11 -13.79 -17.13
C ASN A 176 18.20 -13.27 -15.70
N GLY A 177 19.31 -12.61 -15.32
CA GLY A 177 19.56 -12.16 -13.93
C GLY A 177 18.45 -11.26 -13.35
N GLU A 178 17.58 -10.71 -14.19
CA GLU A 178 16.41 -9.91 -13.81
C GLU A 178 15.31 -10.73 -13.12
N GLN A 179 15.09 -11.99 -13.53
CA GLN A 179 14.08 -12.86 -12.88
C GLN A 179 14.50 -13.25 -11.46
N GLU A 180 15.80 -13.38 -11.22
CA GLU A 180 16.38 -13.66 -9.89
C GLU A 180 16.14 -12.48 -8.93
N ILE A 181 16.24 -11.24 -9.43
CA ILE A 181 15.95 -10.03 -8.67
C ILE A 181 14.47 -9.98 -8.27
N ILE A 182 13.55 -10.24 -9.20
CA ILE A 182 12.11 -10.24 -8.91
C ILE A 182 11.75 -11.36 -7.91
N GLY A 183 12.30 -12.56 -8.09
CA GLY A 183 12.11 -13.67 -7.17
C GLY A 183 12.61 -13.36 -5.76
N GLY A 184 13.80 -12.74 -5.65
CA GLY A 184 14.35 -12.29 -4.38
C GLY A 184 13.48 -11.22 -3.70
N LEU A 185 13.04 -10.22 -4.44
CA LEU A 185 12.14 -9.19 -3.93
C LEU A 185 10.78 -9.75 -3.50
N ALA A 186 10.24 -10.73 -4.24
CA ALA A 186 9.00 -11.40 -3.89
C ALA A 186 9.15 -12.19 -2.59
N LEU A 187 10.28 -12.88 -2.41
CA LEU A 187 10.58 -13.62 -1.18
C LEU A 187 10.73 -12.67 0.02
N ASP A 188 11.48 -11.58 -0.12
CA ASP A 188 11.61 -10.55 0.90
C ASP A 188 10.25 -9.96 1.30
N PHE A 189 9.41 -9.65 0.30
CA PHE A 189 8.07 -9.13 0.50
C PHE A 189 7.18 -10.10 1.29
N VAL A 190 7.20 -11.38 0.92
CA VAL A 190 6.41 -12.42 1.60
C VAL A 190 6.92 -12.69 3.03
N ASN A 191 8.23 -12.61 3.26
CA ASN A 191 8.81 -12.70 4.60
C ASN A 191 8.35 -11.54 5.50
N ILE A 192 8.24 -10.32 4.96
CA ILE A 192 7.70 -9.17 5.70
C ILE A 192 6.21 -9.38 6.04
N LEU A 193 5.46 -10.06 5.17
CA LEU A 193 4.07 -10.44 5.41
C LEU A 193 3.90 -11.63 6.36
N GLU A 194 4.99 -12.27 6.78
CA GLU A 194 4.99 -13.44 7.66
C GLU A 194 4.20 -14.64 7.07
N ASP A 195 4.12 -14.76 5.74
CA ASP A 195 3.42 -15.86 5.06
C ASP A 195 4.40 -16.99 4.67
N GLY A 196 4.59 -17.92 5.61
CA GLY A 196 5.54 -19.03 5.43
C GLY A 196 5.22 -19.97 4.25
N VAL A 197 3.94 -20.16 3.92
CA VAL A 197 3.53 -21.04 2.82
C VAL A 197 3.89 -20.41 1.47
N ALA A 198 3.65 -19.10 1.34
CA ALA A 198 4.09 -18.36 0.17
C ALA A 198 5.62 -18.33 0.07
N ALA A 199 6.33 -18.20 1.19
CA ALA A 199 7.80 -18.19 1.21
C ALA A 199 8.38 -19.52 0.74
N GLU A 200 7.83 -20.65 1.21
CA GLU A 200 8.21 -21.99 0.77
C GLU A 200 7.94 -22.19 -0.73
N THR A 201 6.75 -21.80 -1.19
CA THR A 201 6.40 -21.89 -2.62
C THR A 201 7.33 -21.05 -3.49
N LEU A 202 7.65 -19.83 -3.06
CA LEU A 202 8.58 -18.96 -3.77
C LEU A 202 10.03 -19.47 -3.72
N PHE A 203 10.44 -20.12 -2.64
CA PHE A 203 11.76 -20.73 -2.52
C PHE A 203 11.90 -21.94 -3.47
N GLU A 204 10.86 -22.76 -3.60
CA GLU A 204 10.80 -23.81 -4.61
C GLU A 204 10.81 -23.23 -6.04
N LEU A 205 10.14 -22.08 -6.23
CA LEU A 205 10.08 -21.42 -7.52
C LEU A 205 11.41 -20.74 -7.90
N TYR A 206 12.04 -20.07 -6.96
CA TYR A 206 13.25 -19.30 -7.16
C TYR A 206 14.27 -19.75 -6.11
N PRO A 207 14.90 -20.92 -6.30
CA PRO A 207 15.95 -21.37 -5.40
C PRO A 207 17.08 -20.36 -5.49
N TYR A 208 17.15 -19.50 -4.47
CA TYR A 208 18.23 -18.53 -4.34
C TYR A 208 19.52 -19.34 -4.38
N PRO A 209 20.53 -18.99 -5.21
CA PRO A 209 21.86 -19.49 -4.94
C PRO A 209 22.16 -18.98 -3.55
N GLN A 210 22.22 -19.88 -2.57
CA GLN A 210 22.57 -19.50 -1.21
C GLN A 210 23.81 -18.62 -1.36
N GLN A 211 23.68 -17.33 -1.05
CA GLN A 211 24.86 -16.55 -0.70
C GLN A 211 25.43 -17.38 0.42
N GLN A 212 26.47 -18.16 0.11
CA GLN A 212 27.27 -18.85 1.10
C GLN A 212 27.50 -17.78 2.12
N SER A 213 26.85 -17.91 3.27
CA SER A 213 27.11 -17.09 4.43
C SER A 213 28.60 -17.19 4.58
N GLY A 214 29.28 -16.16 4.09
CA GLY A 214 30.71 -16.13 4.06
C GLY A 214 31.04 -16.14 5.52
N THR A 215 31.50 -17.29 6.02
CA THR A 215 32.47 -17.37 7.09
C THR A 215 33.78 -16.73 6.64
N GLY A 216 33.71 -15.62 5.89
CA GLY A 216 34.73 -14.59 5.89
C GLY A 216 34.72 -14.08 7.31
N LYS A 217 35.64 -14.66 8.10
CA LYS A 217 36.08 -14.13 9.38
C LYS A 217 36.02 -12.61 9.27
N VAL A 218 35.10 -11.99 10.00
CA VAL A 218 35.19 -10.57 10.30
C VAL A 218 36.60 -10.39 10.87
N PRO A 219 37.50 -9.66 10.20
CA PRO A 219 38.80 -9.40 10.80
C PRO A 219 38.51 -8.66 12.10
N ASP A 220 38.96 -9.21 13.22
CA ASP A 220 38.88 -8.58 14.53
C ASP A 220 39.35 -7.13 14.40
N ARG A 221 38.41 -6.20 14.52
CA ARG A 221 38.64 -4.77 14.34
C ARG A 221 39.28 -4.14 15.59
N GLU A 222 39.67 -4.96 16.56
CA GLU A 222 40.21 -4.52 17.86
C GLU A 222 41.75 -4.52 17.96
N THR A 223 42.47 -4.93 16.91
CA THR A 223 43.95 -4.84 16.86
C THR A 223 44.48 -4.05 15.67
N GLN A 224 43.88 -2.89 15.37
CA GLN A 224 44.61 -1.82 14.68
C GLN A 224 45.20 -0.87 15.72
N THR A 225 46.34 -1.29 16.30
CA THR A 225 47.29 -0.39 16.92
C THR A 225 47.66 0.70 15.93
N TRP A 226 47.36 1.95 16.28
CA TRP A 226 47.80 3.14 15.59
C TRP A 226 49.34 3.14 15.48
N GLU A 227 49.88 2.90 14.29
CA GLU A 227 51.27 3.27 14.00
C GLU A 227 51.31 4.79 13.71
N PRO A 228 52.03 5.58 14.52
CA PRO A 228 52.22 7.00 14.22
C PRO A 228 53.04 7.14 12.94
N ARG A 229 52.45 7.88 11.99
CA ARG A 229 53.01 8.17 10.68
C ARG A 229 54.30 9.01 10.85
N ASN A 230 55.46 8.39 10.67
CA ASN A 230 56.77 9.08 10.67
C ASN A 230 56.83 10.12 9.54
N LEU A 231 56.74 11.40 9.90
CA LEU A 231 56.78 12.57 9.01
C LEU A 231 58.22 13.08 8.79
N GLU A 232 59.23 12.21 8.76
CA GLU A 232 60.64 12.66 8.80
C GLU A 232 61.34 12.75 7.42
N ASN A 233 60.66 12.52 6.30
CA ASN A 233 61.33 12.53 4.98
C ASN A 233 60.61 13.35 3.90
N GLN A 234 60.37 14.63 4.16
CA GLN A 234 60.14 15.61 3.08
C GLN A 234 61.18 16.73 3.15
N LYS A 235 62.33 16.52 2.50
CA LYS A 235 63.24 17.60 2.12
C LYS A 235 62.66 18.34 0.90
N PRO A 236 62.60 19.68 0.92
CA PRO A 236 62.16 20.46 -0.23
C PRO A 236 63.25 20.46 -1.33
N GLN A 237 62.86 20.09 -2.55
CA GLN A 237 63.69 20.28 -3.75
C GLN A 237 63.65 21.77 -4.14
N THR A 238 64.81 22.44 -4.05
CA THR A 238 65.03 23.77 -4.61
C THR A 238 65.23 23.66 -6.12
N SER A 239 64.29 24.17 -6.93
CA SER A 239 64.51 24.39 -8.36
C SER A 239 65.38 25.63 -8.56
N LYS A 240 66.55 25.48 -9.20
CA LYS A 240 67.35 26.60 -9.70
C LYS A 240 66.69 27.18 -10.95
N ALA A 241 66.53 28.50 -10.94
CA ALA A 241 66.17 29.31 -12.09
C ALA A 241 67.34 29.41 -13.08
N ALA A 242 67.00 29.43 -14.37
CA ALA A 242 67.81 29.96 -15.46
C ALA A 242 67.05 31.14 -16.06
#